data_AF-A0A328WSF7-F1
#
_entry.id   AF-A0A328WSF7-F1
#
_cell.length_a   1.000
_cell.length_b   1.000
_cell.length_c   1.000
_cell.angle_alpha   90.00
_cell.angle_beta   90.00
_cell.angle_gamma   90.00
#
_symmetry.space_group_name_H-M   'P 1'
#
loop_
_entity.id
_entity.type
_entity.pdbx_description
1 polymer ?
#
loop_
_entity_poly.entity_id
_entity_poly.type
_entity_poly.pdbx_seq_one_letter_code
_entity_poly.pdbx_strand_id
1 'polypeptide(L)'
;MKNRINLLLIIFLISFIGTAQTNRAKIKSENVKETNYIKVNDFYLTHHLYIDLFLRESLLVDATKEEVSFVINAIKKYTSSENPLVLEINKSAHNNYLITVVLIKKDNKEILALYTNWNPELKKFEEQITDDSYTRWYYINNDKLTYRKDMSGEKDYSNLSGSQLANTYLFDELLANDSKIEELIDDKVVNENSNLEDYIYSQLVLLKYYIFSKNESRVKEKVDYLRTKFAEHKEESKLIGLEAAFKTTLFQIELLN
;
A
#
# COMPACT_ATOMS: atom_id res chain seq x y z
N MET A 1 23.20 -16.41 -61.69
CA MET A 1 22.54 -17.58 -61.04
C MET A 1 23.16 -17.72 -59.66
N LYS A 2 22.47 -17.27 -58.61
CA LYS A 2 21.70 -18.11 -57.66
C LYS A 2 22.50 -19.28 -57.09
N ASN A 3 22.88 -19.16 -55.82
CA ASN A 3 22.51 -20.04 -54.69
C ASN A 3 23.17 -19.42 -53.43
N ARG A 4 22.48 -18.56 -52.67
CA ARG A 4 21.60 -18.89 -51.53
C ARG A 4 22.21 -19.92 -50.57
N ILE A 5 22.89 -19.43 -49.53
CA ILE A 5 22.95 -20.08 -48.23
C ILE A 5 22.36 -19.09 -47.23
N ASN A 6 21.18 -19.42 -46.73
CA ASN A 6 20.61 -18.86 -45.51
C ASN A 6 21.43 -19.35 -44.32
N LEU A 7 21.86 -18.46 -43.43
CA LEU A 7 22.05 -18.82 -42.02
C LEU A 7 21.82 -17.61 -41.11
N LEU A 8 20.63 -17.63 -40.52
CA LEU A 8 20.23 -17.22 -39.17
C LEU A 8 20.89 -16.02 -38.48
N LEU A 9 20.00 -15.07 -38.14
CA LEU A 9 19.78 -14.57 -36.78
C LEU A 9 21.04 -14.35 -35.91
N ILE A 10 21.49 -13.10 -35.87
CA ILE A 10 21.93 -12.51 -34.61
C ILE A 10 20.98 -11.36 -34.34
N ILE A 11 19.88 -11.71 -33.65
CA ILE A 11 19.15 -10.78 -32.80
C ILE A 11 20.20 -10.33 -31.79
N PHE A 12 20.77 -9.15 -31.99
CA PHE A 12 21.50 -8.50 -30.92
C PHE A 12 20.45 -8.21 -29.85
N LEU A 13 20.51 -9.03 -28.80
CA LEU A 13 19.93 -8.80 -27.50
C LEU A 13 20.28 -7.38 -27.07
N ILE A 14 19.44 -6.41 -27.44
CA ILE A 14 19.25 -5.27 -26.58
C ILE A 14 18.60 -5.88 -25.36
N SER A 15 19.42 -6.08 -24.33
CA SER A 15 18.98 -6.30 -22.98
C SER A 15 17.96 -5.21 -22.68
N PHE A 16 16.68 -5.52 -22.87
CA PHE A 16 15.59 -4.82 -22.23
C PHE A 16 15.79 -5.09 -20.74
N ILE A 17 16.68 -4.30 -20.12
CA ILE A 17 16.48 -3.91 -18.74
C ILE A 17 15.24 -3.03 -18.83
N GLY A 18 14.08 -3.68 -18.79
CA GLY A 18 12.79 -3.02 -18.71
C GLY A 18 12.74 -2.35 -17.34
N THR A 19 13.39 -1.20 -17.21
CA THR A 19 13.03 -0.26 -16.17
C THR A 19 11.57 0.03 -16.44
N ALA A 20 10.69 -0.47 -15.57
CA ALA A 20 9.32 -0.02 -15.55
C ALA A 20 9.40 1.51 -15.45
N GLN A 21 8.84 2.21 -16.42
CA GLN A 21 8.73 3.66 -16.41
C GLN A 21 7.33 3.96 -16.91
N THR A 22 6.67 4.91 -16.27
CA THR A 22 5.45 5.53 -16.81
C THR A 22 5.83 6.88 -17.42
N ASN A 23 4.87 7.52 -18.10
CA ASN A 23 5.10 8.84 -18.69
C ASN A 23 5.50 9.92 -17.65
N ARG A 24 5.15 9.74 -16.36
CA ARG A 24 5.54 10.65 -15.28
C ARG A 24 6.47 10.04 -14.24
N ALA A 25 6.54 8.72 -14.08
CA ALA A 25 7.28 8.10 -12.98
C ALA A 25 8.42 7.19 -13.47
N LYS A 26 9.58 7.27 -12.83
CA LYS A 26 10.77 6.49 -13.19
C LYS A 26 11.62 6.10 -11.98
N ILE A 27 12.46 5.09 -12.16
CA ILE A 27 13.54 4.75 -11.23
C ILE A 27 14.73 5.68 -11.53
N LYS A 28 15.22 6.37 -10.50
CA LYS A 28 16.35 7.31 -10.58
C LYS A 28 17.67 6.71 -10.11
N SER A 29 17.64 5.70 -9.24
CA SER A 29 18.84 4.96 -8.85
C SER A 29 19.53 4.34 -10.08
N GLU A 30 20.86 4.37 -10.09
CA GLU A 30 21.66 3.73 -11.13
C GLU A 30 21.86 2.23 -10.83
N ASN A 31 22.05 1.42 -11.88
CA ASN A 31 22.42 -0.01 -11.78
C ASN A 31 21.50 -0.86 -10.87
N VAL A 32 20.22 -0.52 -10.82
CA VAL A 32 19.24 -1.21 -9.99
C VAL A 32 19.03 -2.63 -10.48
N LYS A 33 19.34 -3.61 -9.63
CA LYS A 33 19.11 -5.03 -9.89
C LYS A 33 17.76 -5.44 -9.32
N GLU A 34 17.08 -6.33 -10.04
CA GLU A 34 15.88 -7.00 -9.52
C GLU A 34 16.31 -7.95 -8.39
N THR A 35 15.91 -7.64 -7.17
CA THR A 35 16.21 -8.45 -5.99
C THR A 35 15.00 -9.25 -5.52
N ASN A 36 13.79 -8.70 -5.75
CA ASN A 36 12.54 -9.18 -5.16
C ASN A 36 12.69 -9.44 -3.65
N TYR A 37 13.44 -8.59 -2.96
CA TYR A 37 13.80 -8.79 -1.56
C TYR A 37 12.56 -8.80 -0.66
N ILE A 38 11.63 -7.87 -0.89
CA ILE A 38 10.43 -7.72 -0.07
C ILE A 38 9.45 -8.86 -0.38
N LYS A 39 9.25 -9.76 0.60
CA LYS A 39 8.33 -10.91 0.51
C LYS A 39 6.95 -10.66 1.13
N VAL A 40 6.66 -9.42 1.51
CA VAL A 40 5.38 -9.00 2.07
C VAL A 40 4.23 -9.25 1.07
N ASN A 41 3.07 -9.62 1.61
CA ASN A 41 1.82 -9.77 0.88
C ASN A 41 1.43 -8.42 0.21
N ASP A 42 1.00 -8.49 -1.04
CA ASP A 42 0.63 -7.31 -1.84
C ASP A 42 -0.46 -6.47 -1.20
N PHE A 43 -1.35 -7.07 -0.41
CA PHE A 43 -2.34 -6.33 0.38
C PHE A 43 -1.68 -5.30 1.31
N TYR A 44 -0.74 -5.69 2.16
CA TYR A 44 -0.12 -4.76 3.12
C TYR A 44 0.75 -3.72 2.44
N LEU A 45 1.51 -4.12 1.43
CA LEU A 45 2.30 -3.17 0.63
C LEU A 45 1.39 -2.12 -0.02
N THR A 46 0.37 -2.58 -0.74
CA THR A 46 -0.57 -1.68 -1.42
C THR A 46 -1.32 -0.81 -0.43
N HIS A 47 -1.76 -1.39 0.69
CA HIS A 47 -2.51 -0.66 1.72
C HIS A 47 -1.71 0.50 2.28
N HIS A 48 -0.52 0.21 2.81
CA HIS A 48 0.30 1.23 3.48
C HIS A 48 0.92 2.20 2.49
N LEU A 49 1.55 1.71 1.42
CA LEU A 49 2.28 2.56 0.48
C LEU A 49 1.36 3.51 -0.27
N TYR A 50 0.16 3.06 -0.68
CA TYR A 50 -0.78 3.97 -1.35
C TYR A 50 -1.21 5.11 -0.42
N ILE A 51 -1.60 4.76 0.82
CA ILE A 51 -2.04 5.76 1.80
C ILE A 51 -0.91 6.74 2.10
N ASP A 52 0.28 6.23 2.42
CA ASP A 52 1.34 7.06 2.98
C ASP A 52 2.23 7.77 1.95
N LEU A 53 2.24 7.33 0.68
CA LEU A 53 3.00 7.99 -0.39
C LEU A 53 2.14 8.85 -1.32
N PHE A 54 0.80 8.71 -1.32
CA PHE A 54 -0.05 9.45 -2.26
C PHE A 54 -1.13 10.28 -1.57
N LEU A 55 -1.84 9.68 -0.60
CA LEU A 55 -3.03 10.29 -0.01
C LEU A 55 -2.73 11.14 1.21
N ARG A 56 -1.88 10.65 2.13
CA ARG A 56 -1.53 11.39 3.33
C ARG A 56 -0.79 12.67 2.95
N GLU A 57 -1.04 13.76 3.66
CA GLU A 57 -0.54 15.11 3.35
C GLU A 57 -0.93 15.59 1.94
N SER A 58 -1.86 14.90 1.26
CA SER A 58 -2.23 15.17 -0.13
C SER A 58 -1.04 15.20 -1.09
N LEU A 59 -0.05 14.32 -0.88
CA LEU A 59 1.21 14.30 -1.62
C LEU A 59 1.02 14.27 -3.14
N LEU A 60 0.15 13.38 -3.64
CA LEU A 60 -0.15 13.26 -5.06
C LEU A 60 -1.53 12.61 -5.27
N VAL A 61 -2.59 13.35 -4.95
CA VAL A 61 -3.99 12.88 -5.04
C VAL A 61 -4.48 12.66 -6.48
N ASP A 62 -3.80 13.23 -7.47
CA ASP A 62 -4.07 13.09 -8.90
C ASP A 62 -3.24 11.97 -9.56
N ALA A 63 -2.54 11.14 -8.79
CA ALA A 63 -1.77 10.03 -9.33
C ALA A 63 -2.66 9.01 -10.04
N THR A 64 -2.23 8.56 -11.21
CA THR A 64 -2.97 7.54 -11.97
C THR A 64 -2.73 6.15 -11.38
N LYS A 65 -3.60 5.19 -11.72
CA LYS A 65 -3.42 3.78 -11.34
C LYS A 65 -2.04 3.27 -11.76
N GLU A 66 -1.61 3.58 -12.98
CA GLU A 66 -0.34 3.14 -13.54
C GLU A 66 0.86 3.67 -12.74
N GLU A 67 0.78 4.91 -12.25
CA GLU A 67 1.85 5.52 -11.45
C GLU A 67 1.93 4.93 -10.05
N VAL A 68 0.78 4.71 -9.41
CA VAL A 68 0.71 4.07 -8.10
C VAL A 68 1.21 2.63 -8.19
N SER A 69 0.72 1.86 -9.17
CA SER A 69 1.19 0.50 -9.44
C SER A 69 2.68 0.47 -9.75
N PHE A 70 3.18 1.42 -10.54
CA PHE A 70 4.60 1.53 -10.84
C PHE A 70 5.44 1.69 -9.58
N VAL A 71 5.09 2.64 -8.70
CA VAL A 71 5.82 2.90 -7.46
C VAL A 71 5.81 1.68 -6.55
N ILE A 72 4.64 1.09 -6.29
CA ILE A 72 4.51 -0.07 -5.38
C ILE A 72 5.31 -1.27 -5.93
N ASN A 73 5.17 -1.56 -7.23
CA ASN A 73 5.90 -2.65 -7.87
C ASN A 73 7.40 -2.40 -7.87
N ALA A 74 7.83 -1.17 -8.11
CA ALA A 74 9.25 -0.83 -8.08
C ALA A 74 9.83 -1.04 -6.68
N ILE A 75 9.13 -0.60 -5.64
CA ILE A 75 9.52 -0.84 -4.25
C ILE A 75 9.63 -2.35 -3.97
N LYS A 76 8.63 -3.14 -4.33
CA LYS A 76 8.66 -4.59 -4.09
C LYS A 76 9.80 -5.31 -4.82
N LYS A 77 10.03 -4.93 -6.08
CA LYS A 77 10.91 -5.64 -7.01
C LYS A 77 12.39 -5.25 -6.88
N TYR A 78 12.66 -3.99 -6.60
CA TYR A 78 14.00 -3.41 -6.72
C TYR A 78 14.62 -2.96 -5.40
N THR A 79 13.86 -2.90 -4.30
CA THR A 79 14.43 -2.54 -3.00
C THR A 79 15.47 -3.58 -2.57
N SER A 80 16.63 -3.13 -2.08
CA SER A 80 17.74 -4.00 -1.66
C SER A 80 18.37 -3.51 -0.36
N SER A 81 19.10 -4.38 0.34
CA SER A 81 19.91 -3.99 1.50
C SER A 81 21.23 -3.32 1.13
N GLU A 82 21.63 -3.39 -0.14
CA GLU A 82 22.92 -2.87 -0.60
C GLU A 82 22.84 -1.40 -1.01
N ASN A 83 21.79 -1.03 -1.75
CA ASN A 83 21.63 0.30 -2.33
C ASN A 83 20.19 0.82 -2.14
N PRO A 84 20.02 2.10 -1.76
CA PRO A 84 18.72 2.76 -1.76
C PRO A 84 18.06 2.74 -3.15
N LEU A 85 16.75 2.52 -3.16
CA LEU A 85 15.92 2.71 -4.35
C LEU A 85 15.39 4.15 -4.33
N VAL A 86 15.70 4.93 -5.36
CA VAL A 86 15.18 6.28 -5.56
C VAL A 86 14.22 6.27 -6.74
N LEU A 87 13.00 6.75 -6.50
CA LEU A 87 11.95 6.94 -7.50
C LEU A 87 11.68 8.44 -7.66
N GLU A 88 11.32 8.83 -8.87
CA GLU A 88 10.95 10.21 -9.20
C GLU A 88 9.62 10.21 -9.96
N ILE A 89 8.68 11.07 -9.53
CA ILE A 89 7.42 11.33 -10.22
C ILE A 89 7.39 12.80 -10.64
N ASN A 90 7.28 13.04 -11.95
CA ASN A 90 7.20 14.36 -12.54
C ASN A 90 5.88 15.04 -12.15
N LYS A 91 6.00 16.26 -11.59
CA LYS A 91 4.84 17.13 -11.30
C LYS A 91 4.82 18.29 -12.28
N SER A 92 3.64 18.71 -12.72
CA SER A 92 3.48 19.81 -13.68
C SER A 92 3.78 21.19 -13.09
N ALA A 93 3.73 21.32 -11.77
CA ALA A 93 4.13 22.51 -11.03
C ALA A 93 4.98 22.08 -9.83
N HIS A 94 6.04 22.83 -9.53
CA HIS A 94 7.02 22.61 -8.45
C HIS A 94 8.07 21.54 -8.75
N ASN A 95 8.86 21.22 -7.72
CA ASN A 95 9.84 20.15 -7.73
C ASN A 95 9.15 18.80 -7.97
N ASN A 96 9.85 17.92 -8.69
CA ASN A 96 9.44 16.53 -8.85
C ASN A 96 9.31 15.85 -7.48
N TYR A 97 8.39 14.90 -7.37
CA TYR A 97 8.24 14.12 -6.16
C TYR A 97 9.30 13.01 -6.13
N LEU A 98 10.20 13.07 -5.16
CA LEU A 98 11.23 12.07 -4.90
C LEU A 98 10.80 11.14 -3.76
N ILE A 99 11.00 9.84 -3.96
CA ILE A 99 10.77 8.81 -2.95
C ILE A 99 12.06 7.98 -2.85
N THR A 100 12.70 8.00 -1.70
CA THR A 100 13.87 7.15 -1.41
C THR A 100 13.47 6.05 -0.45
N VAL A 101 13.78 4.82 -0.82
CA VAL A 101 13.44 3.60 -0.09
C VAL A 101 14.71 2.90 0.35
N VAL A 102 14.79 2.61 1.65
CA VAL A 102 15.96 2.00 2.29
C VAL A 102 15.51 0.83 3.15
N LEU A 103 16.27 -0.27 3.10
CA LEU A 103 16.16 -1.36 4.06
C LEU A 103 17.19 -1.18 5.17
N ILE A 104 16.71 -1.14 6.41
CA ILE A 104 17.54 -1.00 7.59
C ILE A 104 17.40 -2.28 8.42
N LYS A 105 18.52 -2.90 8.79
CA LYS A 105 18.54 -4.04 9.72
C LYS A 105 18.97 -3.55 11.08
N LYS A 106 18.14 -3.75 12.10
CA LYS A 106 18.43 -3.37 13.49
C LYS A 106 17.82 -4.39 14.45
N ASP A 107 18.60 -4.87 15.42
CA ASP A 107 18.14 -5.76 16.49
C ASP A 107 17.37 -6.99 15.96
N ASN A 108 17.89 -7.64 14.90
CA ASN A 108 17.25 -8.74 14.15
C ASN A 108 15.89 -8.41 13.51
N LYS A 109 15.53 -7.13 13.42
CA LYS A 109 14.35 -6.64 12.71
C LYS A 109 14.76 -5.98 11.40
N GLU A 110 13.90 -6.13 10.40
CA GLU A 110 14.05 -5.47 9.11
C GLU A 110 13.02 -4.35 8.99
N ILE A 111 13.51 -3.17 8.64
CA ILE A 111 12.71 -1.95 8.55
C ILE A 111 12.77 -1.47 7.11
N LEU A 112 11.59 -1.28 6.51
CA LEU A 112 11.42 -0.55 5.25
C LEU A 112 11.21 0.92 5.58
N ALA A 113 12.19 1.77 5.29
CA ALA A 113 12.09 3.22 5.47
C ALA A 113 11.85 3.91 4.12
N LEU A 114 10.92 4.86 4.13
CA LEU A 114 10.49 5.68 3.00
C LEU A 114 10.72 7.14 3.36
N TYR A 115 11.53 7.83 2.56
CA TYR A 115 11.79 9.25 2.68
C TYR A 115 11.23 9.95 1.44
N THR A 116 10.51 11.04 1.62
CA THR A 116 10.05 11.89 0.53
C THR A 116 10.84 13.19 0.51
N ASN A 117 10.71 14.01 -0.53
CA ASN A 117 11.14 15.41 -0.50
C ASN A 117 10.01 16.36 -0.10
N TRP A 118 8.94 15.86 0.54
CA TRP A 118 7.87 16.71 1.05
C TRP A 118 8.24 17.21 2.44
N ASN A 119 8.26 18.53 2.62
CA ASN A 119 8.42 19.15 3.92
C ASN A 119 7.03 19.45 4.52
N PRO A 120 6.59 18.76 5.59
CA PRO A 120 5.27 18.94 6.16
C PRO A 120 5.08 20.28 6.88
N GLU A 121 6.16 20.90 7.38
CA GLU A 121 6.11 22.21 8.02
C GLU A 121 5.91 23.32 6.99
N LEU A 122 6.69 23.29 5.92
CA LEU A 122 6.64 24.26 4.83
C LEU A 122 5.51 23.98 3.82
N LYS A 123 4.90 22.79 3.90
CA LYS A 123 3.87 22.29 2.98
C LYS A 123 4.26 22.41 1.51
N LYS A 124 5.49 22.00 1.17
CA LYS A 124 6.00 22.02 -0.20
C LYS A 124 6.97 20.87 -0.48
N PHE A 125 7.13 20.55 -1.76
CA PHE A 125 8.21 19.67 -2.23
C PHE A 125 9.51 20.46 -2.35
N GLU A 126 10.55 20.01 -1.67
CA GLU A 126 11.90 20.57 -1.73
C GLU A 126 12.71 19.94 -2.86
N GLU A 127 13.84 20.53 -3.24
CA GLU A 127 14.68 20.00 -4.34
C GLU A 127 15.34 18.66 -3.98
N GLN A 128 15.61 18.47 -2.69
CA GLN A 128 16.28 17.30 -2.13
C GLN A 128 15.56 16.83 -0.87
N ILE A 129 15.85 15.59 -0.46
CA ILE A 129 15.37 15.03 0.80
C ILE A 129 16.25 15.56 1.93
N THR A 130 15.61 16.04 2.99
CA THR A 130 16.22 16.66 4.18
C THR A 130 15.78 15.95 5.45
N ASP A 131 16.37 16.28 6.60
CA ASP A 131 15.99 15.69 7.90
C ASP A 131 14.55 16.03 8.31
N ASP A 132 14.03 17.16 7.85
CA ASP A 132 12.65 17.61 8.10
C ASP A 132 11.64 16.97 7.15
N SER A 133 12.11 16.15 6.22
CA SER A 133 11.26 15.56 5.21
C SER A 133 10.33 14.49 5.78
N TYR A 134 9.13 14.43 5.21
CA TYR A 134 8.13 13.45 5.56
C TYR A 134 8.68 12.03 5.37
N THR A 135 8.73 11.31 6.48
CA THR A 135 9.33 9.99 6.55
C THR A 135 8.33 8.99 7.12
N ARG A 136 8.36 7.76 6.59
CA ARG A 136 7.61 6.62 7.11
C ARG A 136 8.52 5.42 7.20
N TRP A 137 8.31 4.59 8.20
CA TRP A 137 9.00 3.31 8.26
C TRP A 137 8.04 2.24 8.79
N TYR A 138 8.32 1.01 8.38
CA TYR A 138 7.53 -0.15 8.74
C TYR A 138 8.45 -1.30 9.08
N TYR A 139 8.01 -2.16 9.99
CA TYR A 139 8.66 -3.44 10.21
C TYR A 139 8.14 -4.46 9.20
N ILE A 140 9.08 -5.18 8.59
CA ILE A 140 8.79 -6.36 7.77
C ILE A 140 8.71 -7.54 8.73
N ASN A 141 7.50 -8.03 8.98
CA ASN A 141 7.21 -9.13 9.90
C ASN A 141 6.57 -10.28 9.12
N ASN A 142 7.39 -11.27 8.73
CA ASN A 142 6.99 -12.33 7.81
C ASN A 142 6.42 -11.76 6.50
N ASP A 143 5.14 -12.02 6.22
CA ASP A 143 4.42 -11.51 5.06
C ASP A 143 3.62 -10.23 5.34
N LYS A 144 3.70 -9.68 6.56
CA LYS A 144 3.05 -8.43 6.96
C LYS A 144 4.01 -7.24 6.93
N LEU A 145 3.49 -6.08 6.57
CA LEU A 145 4.12 -4.79 6.77
C LEU A 145 3.38 -4.09 7.91
N THR A 146 4.07 -3.80 9.00
CA THR A 146 3.45 -3.26 10.22
C THR A 146 4.04 -1.92 10.57
N TYR A 147 3.20 -0.97 10.96
CA TYR A 147 3.67 0.35 11.32
C TYR A 147 4.39 0.31 12.69
N ARG A 148 5.39 1.19 12.91
CA ARG A 148 6.21 1.13 14.14
C ARG A 148 5.39 1.22 15.42
N LYS A 149 4.34 2.05 15.44
CA LYS A 149 3.48 2.21 16.63
C LYS A 149 2.67 0.94 16.92
N ASP A 150 2.58 0.04 15.95
CA ASP A 150 1.78 -1.17 16.02
C ASP A 150 2.56 -2.40 16.50
N MET A 151 3.85 -2.30 16.84
CA MET A 151 4.56 -3.43 17.47
C MET A 151 4.24 -3.55 18.97
N SER A 152 3.82 -4.75 19.37
CA SER A 152 3.33 -5.11 20.71
C SER A 152 4.45 -5.50 21.67
N GLY A 153 5.17 -4.50 22.17
CA GLY A 153 5.70 -4.62 23.54
C GLY A 153 4.61 -4.37 24.59
N GLU A 154 3.60 -3.54 24.27
CA GLU A 154 2.72 -2.88 25.25
C GLU A 154 1.30 -2.58 24.68
N LYS A 155 0.79 -3.36 23.72
CA LYS A 155 -0.56 -3.12 23.19
C LYS A 155 -1.63 -3.55 24.21
N ASP A 156 -2.33 -2.57 24.78
CA ASP A 156 -3.52 -2.81 25.60
C ASP A 156 -4.77 -2.90 24.70
N TYR A 157 -5.33 -4.11 24.61
CA TYR A 157 -6.54 -4.39 23.84
C TYR A 157 -7.84 -4.24 24.67
N SER A 158 -7.74 -3.98 25.98
CA SER A 158 -8.86 -4.11 26.92
C SER A 158 -10.03 -3.14 26.66
N ASN A 159 -9.78 -2.03 25.97
CA ASN A 159 -10.77 -0.97 25.74
C ASN A 159 -11.25 -0.87 24.28
N LEU A 160 -10.95 -1.85 23.42
CA LEU A 160 -11.35 -1.83 22.01
C LEU A 160 -12.71 -2.52 21.80
N SER A 161 -13.55 -1.94 20.96
CA SER A 161 -14.73 -2.64 20.42
C SER A 161 -14.30 -3.84 19.56
N GLY A 162 -15.21 -4.77 19.26
CA GLY A 162 -14.92 -5.91 18.38
C GLY A 162 -14.39 -5.48 17.01
N SER A 163 -14.99 -4.45 16.41
CA SER A 163 -14.56 -3.86 15.13
C SER A 163 -13.16 -3.23 15.20
N GLN A 164 -12.85 -2.50 16.26
CA GLN A 164 -11.54 -1.89 16.50
C GLN A 164 -10.47 -2.95 16.76
N LEU A 165 -10.80 -4.00 17.52
CA LEU A 165 -9.90 -5.11 17.80
C LEU A 165 -9.60 -5.89 16.52
N ALA A 166 -10.61 -6.20 15.71
CA ALA A 166 -10.46 -6.87 14.43
C ALA A 166 -9.57 -6.07 13.46
N ASN A 167 -9.76 -4.74 13.37
CA ASN A 167 -8.88 -3.90 12.57
C ASN A 167 -7.45 -3.89 13.13
N THR A 168 -7.30 -3.89 14.45
CA THR A 168 -5.97 -3.92 15.09
C THR A 168 -5.27 -5.24 14.80
N TYR A 169 -5.96 -6.38 14.89
CA TYR A 169 -5.45 -7.70 14.54
C TYR A 169 -5.02 -7.79 13.07
N LEU A 170 -5.81 -7.21 12.16
CA LEU A 170 -5.46 -7.19 10.75
C LEU A 170 -4.08 -6.55 10.50
N PHE A 171 -3.75 -5.48 11.22
CA PHE A 171 -2.51 -4.71 10.99
C PHE A 171 -1.42 -4.91 12.05
N ASP A 172 -1.62 -5.77 13.04
CA ASP A 172 -0.57 -6.13 13.99
C ASP A 172 0.39 -7.19 13.42
N GLU A 173 1.47 -7.45 14.15
CA GLU A 173 2.49 -8.41 13.78
C GLU A 173 2.15 -9.87 14.14
N LEU A 174 1.06 -10.12 14.85
CA LEU A 174 0.74 -11.40 15.46
C LEU A 174 -0.15 -12.23 14.53
N LEU A 175 0.46 -13.09 13.72
CA LEU A 175 -0.26 -13.97 12.77
C LEU A 175 -1.38 -14.80 13.42
N ALA A 176 -1.24 -15.17 14.70
CA ALA A 176 -2.27 -15.93 15.42
C ALA A 176 -3.60 -15.16 15.56
N ASN A 177 -3.55 -13.82 15.54
CA ASN A 177 -4.72 -12.96 15.66
C ASN A 177 -5.55 -12.92 14.37
N ASP A 178 -4.95 -13.21 13.20
CA ASP A 178 -5.66 -13.17 11.91
C ASP A 178 -6.87 -14.11 11.88
N SER A 179 -6.73 -15.29 12.48
CA SER A 179 -7.80 -16.29 12.57
C SER A 179 -9.03 -15.83 13.37
N LYS A 180 -8.89 -14.76 14.17
CA LYS A 180 -9.94 -14.23 15.04
C LYS A 180 -10.69 -13.05 14.42
N ILE A 181 -10.28 -12.58 13.25
CA ILE A 181 -10.84 -11.35 12.67
C ILE A 181 -12.32 -11.55 12.31
N GLU A 182 -12.68 -12.65 11.65
CA GLU A 182 -14.09 -12.90 11.26
C GLU A 182 -15.01 -13.03 12.48
N GLU A 183 -14.59 -13.73 13.55
CA GLU A 183 -15.44 -13.93 14.74
C GLU A 183 -15.70 -12.63 15.51
N LEU A 184 -14.79 -11.65 15.44
CA LEU A 184 -14.93 -10.36 16.12
C LEU A 184 -15.90 -9.40 15.40
N ILE A 185 -16.20 -9.65 14.13
CA ILE A 185 -17.04 -8.79 13.27
C ILE A 185 -18.21 -9.54 12.63
N ASP A 186 -18.53 -10.75 13.10
CA ASP A 186 -19.75 -11.45 12.72
C ASP A 186 -20.97 -10.54 13.00
N ASP A 187 -21.97 -10.57 12.13
CA ASP A 187 -23.19 -9.75 12.21
C ASP A 187 -23.98 -9.99 13.51
N LYS A 188 -23.69 -11.10 14.22
CA LYS A 188 -24.22 -11.39 15.55
C LYS A 188 -23.58 -10.55 16.67
N VAL A 189 -22.40 -9.99 16.42
CA VAL A 189 -21.59 -9.21 17.37
C VAL A 189 -21.80 -7.71 17.14
N VAL A 190 -21.93 -7.27 15.89
CA VAL A 190 -22.14 -5.86 15.54
C VAL A 190 -23.52 -5.68 14.90
N ASN A 191 -24.44 -5.02 15.62
CA ASN A 191 -25.81 -4.84 15.18
C ASN A 191 -26.00 -3.48 14.49
N GLU A 192 -26.33 -3.51 13.20
CA GLU A 192 -26.62 -2.34 12.35
C GLU A 192 -27.60 -1.36 13.01
N ASN A 193 -28.65 -1.86 13.69
CA ASN A 193 -29.68 -1.02 14.30
C ASN A 193 -29.22 -0.27 15.54
N SER A 194 -28.10 -0.70 16.14
CA SER A 194 -27.57 -0.09 17.37
C SER A 194 -26.56 1.01 17.08
N ASN A 195 -25.70 0.81 16.08
CA ASN A 195 -24.69 1.77 15.66
C ASN A 195 -24.30 1.53 14.20
N LEU A 196 -24.95 2.25 13.29
CA LEU A 196 -24.72 2.14 11.85
C LEU A 196 -23.27 2.43 11.45
N GLU A 197 -22.62 3.40 12.08
CA GLU A 197 -21.24 3.79 11.77
C GLU A 197 -20.26 2.67 12.11
N ASP A 198 -20.34 2.13 13.34
CA ASP A 198 -19.52 1.01 13.78
C ASP A 198 -19.80 -0.26 12.96
N TYR A 199 -21.06 -0.47 12.60
CA TYR A 199 -21.44 -1.56 11.73
C TYR A 199 -20.79 -1.44 10.35
N ILE A 200 -20.94 -0.32 9.64
CA ILE A 200 -20.30 -0.11 8.33
C ILE A 200 -18.77 -0.21 8.45
N TYR A 201 -18.18 0.32 9.53
CA TYR A 201 -16.75 0.18 9.80
C TYR A 201 -16.34 -1.29 9.92
N SER A 202 -17.07 -2.11 10.67
CA SER A 202 -16.80 -3.55 10.80
C SER A 202 -16.84 -4.28 9.45
N GLN A 203 -17.80 -3.93 8.59
CA GLN A 203 -17.94 -4.50 7.26
C GLN A 203 -16.78 -4.09 6.33
N LEU A 204 -16.24 -2.88 6.49
CA LEU A 204 -15.02 -2.43 5.79
C LEU A 204 -13.77 -3.18 6.26
N VAL A 205 -13.65 -3.46 7.57
CA VAL A 205 -12.56 -4.29 8.11
C VAL A 205 -12.65 -5.70 7.52
N LEU A 206 -13.85 -6.29 7.48
CA LEU A 206 -14.08 -7.61 6.91
C LEU A 206 -13.73 -7.66 5.41
N LEU A 207 -14.07 -6.62 4.64
CA LEU A 207 -13.64 -6.49 3.25
C LEU A 207 -12.11 -6.55 3.13
N LYS A 208 -11.38 -5.75 3.91
CA LYS A 208 -9.92 -5.74 3.89
C LYS A 208 -9.33 -7.10 4.25
N TYR A 209 -9.92 -7.78 5.23
CA TYR A 209 -9.54 -9.15 5.58
C TYR A 209 -9.77 -10.15 4.43
N TYR A 210 -10.87 -10.03 3.68
CA TYR A 210 -11.10 -10.86 2.48
C TYR A 210 -10.13 -10.57 1.34
N ILE A 211 -9.68 -9.33 1.18
CA ILE A 211 -8.62 -8.98 0.23
C ILE A 211 -7.30 -9.65 0.66
N PHE A 212 -6.93 -9.51 1.94
CA PHE A 212 -5.72 -10.13 2.51
C PHE A 212 -5.72 -11.65 2.33
N SER A 213 -6.83 -12.31 2.65
CA SER A 213 -7.01 -13.77 2.52
C SER A 213 -7.27 -14.25 1.09
N LYS A 214 -7.27 -13.34 0.10
CA LYS A 214 -7.47 -13.63 -1.33
C LYS A 214 -8.79 -14.35 -1.64
N ASN A 215 -9.85 -14.01 -0.93
CA ASN A 215 -11.18 -14.59 -1.14
C ASN A 215 -12.00 -13.73 -2.12
N GLU A 216 -11.74 -13.87 -3.42
CA GLU A 216 -12.34 -13.04 -4.48
C GLU A 216 -13.88 -13.03 -4.44
N SER A 217 -14.51 -14.17 -4.16
CA SER A 217 -15.97 -14.27 -4.08
C SER A 217 -16.51 -13.40 -2.94
N ARG A 218 -15.91 -13.49 -1.75
CA ARG A 218 -16.33 -12.69 -0.59
C ARG A 218 -15.95 -11.22 -0.73
N VAL A 219 -14.85 -10.89 -1.42
CA VAL A 219 -14.50 -9.50 -1.78
C VAL A 219 -15.61 -8.89 -2.63
N LYS A 220 -16.03 -9.57 -3.69
CA LYS A 220 -17.09 -9.08 -4.58
C LYS A 220 -18.41 -8.85 -3.83
N GLU A 221 -18.84 -9.85 -3.07
CA GLU A 221 -20.05 -9.78 -2.25
C GLU A 221 -20.02 -8.57 -1.30
N LYS A 222 -18.91 -8.39 -0.59
CA LYS A 222 -18.78 -7.31 0.39
C LYS A 222 -18.68 -5.93 -0.27
N VAL A 223 -18.07 -5.82 -1.45
CA VAL A 223 -18.06 -4.58 -2.25
C VAL A 223 -19.46 -4.18 -2.68
N ASP A 224 -20.25 -5.12 -3.21
CA ASP A 224 -21.62 -4.85 -3.66
C ASP A 224 -22.54 -4.47 -2.48
N TYR A 225 -22.37 -5.15 -1.35
CA TYR A 225 -23.03 -4.82 -0.10
C TYR A 225 -22.71 -3.39 0.38
N LEU A 226 -21.43 -3.04 0.50
CA LEU A 226 -21.00 -1.73 0.99
C LEU A 226 -21.42 -0.60 0.03
N ARG A 227 -21.39 -0.81 -1.29
CA ARG A 227 -21.95 0.15 -2.26
C ARG A 227 -23.42 0.44 -1.99
N THR A 228 -24.20 -0.61 -1.73
CA THR A 228 -25.63 -0.49 -1.45
C THR A 228 -25.84 0.32 -0.16
N LYS A 229 -25.11 -0.01 0.91
CA LYS A 229 -25.18 0.72 2.19
C LYS A 229 -24.81 2.19 2.08
N PHE A 230 -23.72 2.54 1.38
CA PHE A 230 -23.38 3.95 1.18
C PHE A 230 -24.39 4.69 0.29
N ALA A 231 -25.02 4.01 -0.68
CA ALA A 231 -26.07 4.62 -1.49
C ALA A 231 -27.35 4.87 -0.68
N GLU A 232 -27.76 3.93 0.19
CA GLU A 232 -28.91 4.05 1.09
C GLU A 232 -28.74 5.19 2.11
N HIS A 233 -27.52 5.46 2.54
CA HIS A 233 -27.19 6.46 3.57
C HIS A 233 -26.35 7.64 3.05
N LYS A 234 -26.51 8.01 1.77
CA LYS A 234 -25.68 9.04 1.11
C LYS A 234 -25.68 10.40 1.81
N GLU A 235 -26.80 10.77 2.44
CA GLU A 235 -26.94 12.06 3.13
C GLU A 235 -26.39 12.04 4.57
N GLU A 236 -25.93 10.88 5.07
CA GLU A 236 -25.42 10.75 6.43
C GLU A 236 -23.99 11.26 6.54
N SER A 237 -23.85 12.51 6.97
CA SER A 237 -22.55 13.18 7.14
C SER A 237 -21.52 12.40 7.96
N LYS A 238 -21.97 11.59 8.93
CA LYS A 238 -21.10 10.74 9.76
C LYS A 238 -20.39 9.65 8.95
N LEU A 239 -20.94 9.23 7.81
CA LEU A 239 -20.40 8.15 6.99
C LEU A 239 -19.40 8.63 5.92
N ILE A 240 -19.23 9.95 5.73
CA ILE A 240 -18.34 10.51 4.70
C ILE A 240 -16.91 9.95 4.81
N GLY A 241 -16.39 9.85 6.04
CA GLY A 241 -15.05 9.31 6.27
C GLY A 241 -14.95 7.82 5.90
N LEU A 242 -15.98 7.03 6.22
CA LEU A 242 -16.03 5.60 5.88
C LEU A 242 -16.23 5.39 4.37
N GLU A 243 -17.01 6.24 3.71
CA GLU A 243 -17.18 6.19 2.25
C GLU A 243 -15.87 6.52 1.52
N ALA A 244 -15.12 7.51 2.02
CA ALA A 244 -13.79 7.81 1.50
C ALA A 244 -12.84 6.62 1.69
N ALA A 245 -12.84 5.99 2.87
CA ALA A 245 -12.05 4.79 3.12
C ALA A 245 -12.46 3.60 2.21
N PHE A 246 -13.75 3.47 1.92
CA PHE A 246 -14.26 2.48 0.98
C PHE A 246 -13.77 2.74 -0.45
N LYS A 247 -13.87 3.98 -0.94
CA LYS A 247 -13.36 4.38 -2.26
C LYS A 247 -11.85 4.13 -2.39
N THR A 248 -11.08 4.45 -1.35
CA THR A 248 -9.65 4.10 -1.27
C THR A 248 -9.44 2.58 -1.36
N THR A 249 -10.26 1.79 -0.67
CA THR A 249 -10.18 0.33 -0.71
C THR A 249 -10.53 -0.22 -2.10
N LEU A 250 -11.51 0.35 -2.80
CA LEU A 250 -11.84 -0.02 -4.19
C LEU A 250 -10.66 0.23 -5.13
N PHE A 251 -10.01 1.39 -5.03
CA PHE A 251 -8.81 1.69 -5.81
C PHE A 251 -7.67 0.70 -5.48
N GLN A 252 -7.50 0.33 -4.21
CA GLN A 252 -6.52 -0.70 -3.82
C GLN A 252 -6.83 -2.07 -4.42
N ILE A 253 -8.10 -2.48 -4.50
CA ILE A 253 -8.50 -3.71 -5.21
C ILE A 253 -8.10 -3.64 -6.69
N GLU A 254 -8.31 -2.49 -7.34
CA GLU A 254 -7.89 -2.31 -8.73
C GLU A 254 -6.38 -2.43 -8.90
N LEU A 255 -5.57 -1.95 -7.95
CA LEU A 255 -4.10 -2.08 -8.00
C LEU A 255 -3.61 -3.53 -7.87
N LEU A 256 -4.41 -4.40 -7.24
CA LEU A 256 -4.07 -5.80 -7.00
C LEU A 256 -4.46 -6.73 -8.16
N ASN A 257 -5.30 -6.24 -9.09
CA ASN A 257 -5.79 -6.96 -10.28
C ASN A 257 -5.07 -6.48 -11.56
#